data_AF-A0A932M5F6-F1
#
_entry.id   AF-A0A932M5F6-F1
#
_cell.length_a   1.000
_cell.length_b   1.000
_cell.length_c   1.000
_cell.angle_alpha   90.00
_cell.angle_beta   90.00
_cell.angle_gamma   90.00
#
_symmetry.space_group_name_H-M   'P 1'
#
loop_
_entity.id
_entity.type
_entity.pdbx_description
1 polymer ?
#
loop_
_entity_poly.entity_id
_entity_poly.type
_entity_poly.pdbx_seq_one_letter_code
_entity_poly.pdbx_strand_id
1 'polypeptide(L)' 'MDQVVGFDELRWLQELTLKTRREEIPEAIGARLLTRGLIEREAGGFALTSRGRIALTKLG' A
#
# COMPACT_ATOMS: atom_id res chain seq x y z
N MET A 1 4.11 5.37 19.47
CA MET A 1 5.05 5.00 18.38
C MET A 1 4.31 5.19 17.08
N ASP A 2 4.28 6.43 16.59
CA ASP A 2 3.61 6.80 15.35
C ASP A 2 4.51 6.37 14.21
N GLN A 3 4.26 5.17 13.68
CA GLN A 3 4.98 4.69 12.50
C GLN A 3 4.51 5.52 11.31
N VAL A 4 5.15 6.66 11.09
CA VAL A 4 5.00 7.49 9.90
C VAL A 4 5.10 6.56 8.69
N VAL A 5 4.04 6.49 7.90
CA VAL A 5 4.07 5.79 6.62
C VAL A 5 5.05 6.57 5.75
N GLY A 6 6.12 5.93 5.29
CA GLY A 6 7.14 6.59 4.50
C GLY A 6 6.57 7.11 3.18
N PHE A 7 7.16 8.18 2.64
CA PHE A 7 6.73 8.75 1.36
C PHE A 7 6.70 7.71 0.23
N ASP A 8 7.67 6.78 0.21
CA ASP A 8 7.71 5.68 -0.75
C ASP A 8 6.53 4.71 -0.59
N GLU A 9 6.16 4.36 0.65
CA GLU A 9 5.01 3.48 0.94
C GLU A 9 3.70 4.13 0.45
N LEU A 10 3.54 5.44 0.66
CA LEU A 10 2.39 6.21 0.19
C LEU A 10 2.32 6.29 -1.33
N ARG A 11 3.46 6.56 -1.98
CA ARG A 11 3.56 6.57 -3.43
C ARG A 11 3.15 5.21 -4.02
N TRP A 12 3.58 4.11 -3.40
CA TRP A 12 3.20 2.77 -3.84
C TRP A 12 1.71 2.45 -3.61
N LEU A 13 1.13 2.91 -2.50
CA LEU A 13 -0.32 2.82 -2.28
C LEU A 13 -1.09 3.61 -3.36
N GLN A 14 -0.63 4.80 -3.72
CA GLN A 14 -1.28 5.63 -4.74
C GLN A 14 -1.18 4.98 -6.13
N GLU A 15 -0.02 4.42 -6.46
CA GLU A 15 0.21 3.65 -7.68
C GLU A 15 -0.66 2.38 -7.77
N LEU A 16 -0.88 1.68 -6.66
CA LEU A 16 -1.81 0.56 -6.57
C LEU A 16 -3.27 0.99 -6.80
N THR A 17 -3.61 2.24 -6.47
CA THR A 17 -4.96 2.77 -6.68
C THR A 17 -5.18 3.17 -8.15
N LEU A 18 -4.13 3.71 -8.79
CA LEU A 18 -4.15 4.16 -10.20
C LEU A 18 -4.01 3.01 -11.19
N LYS A 19 -3.21 2.00 -10.88
CA LYS A 19 -3.07 0.77 -11.67
C LYS A 19 -3.69 -0.36 -10.88
N THR A 20 -4.87 -0.80 -11.32
CA THR A 20 -5.74 -1.81 -10.68
C THR A 20 -4.99 -3.04 -10.14
N ARG A 21 -3.85 -3.41 -10.72
CA ARG A 21 -2.88 -4.36 -10.17
C ARG A 21 -1.47 -3.95 -10.61
N ARG A 22 -0.54 -3.78 -9.68
CA ARG A 22 0.89 -3.83 -9.98
C ARG A 22 1.42 -5.18 -9.50
N GLU A 23 1.87 -6.01 -10.44
CA GLU A 23 2.58 -7.26 -10.13
C GLU A 23 3.95 -7.00 -9.49
N GLU A 24 4.55 -5.81 -9.70
CA GLU A 24 5.90 -5.48 -9.21
C GLU A 24 5.89 -4.38 -8.16
N ILE A 25 5.41 -4.67 -6.94
CA ILE A 25 5.80 -3.87 -5.77
C ILE A 25 7.16 -4.40 -5.29
N PRO A 26 8.17 -3.54 -5.04
CA PRO A 26 9.42 -3.95 -4.41
C PRO A 26 9.12 -4.72 -3.13
N GLU A 27 9.72 -5.89 -2.99
CA GLU A 27 9.40 -6.85 -1.92
C GLU A 27 9.51 -6.21 -0.53
N ALA A 28 10.51 -5.34 -0.33
CA ALA A 28 10.68 -4.59 0.92
C ALA A 28 9.52 -3.63 1.23
N ILE A 29 8.93 -2.99 0.21
CA ILE A 29 7.78 -2.09 0.37
C ILE A 29 6.50 -2.90 0.51
N GLY A 30 6.31 -3.94 -0.31
CA GLY A 30 5.17 -4.85 -0.20
C GLY A 30 5.10 -5.48 1.20
N ALA A 31 6.22 -5.96 1.74
CA ALA A 31 6.30 -6.53 3.08
C ALA A 31 5.95 -5.51 4.17
N ARG A 32 6.41 -4.25 4.08
CA ARG A 32 6.05 -3.21 5.05
C ARG A 32 4.58 -2.83 4.97
N LEU A 33 4.05 -2.65 3.76
CA LEU A 33 2.64 -2.34 3.55
C LEU A 33 1.73 -3.47 4.05
N LEU A 34 2.11 -4.73 3.83
CA LEU A 34 1.45 -5.92 4.39
C LEU A 34 1.51 -5.93 5.92
N THR A 35 2.70 -5.70 6.49
CA THR A 35 2.92 -5.68 7.95
C THR A 35 2.07 -4.60 8.62
N ARG A 36 1.90 -3.45 7.95
CA ARG A 36 1.04 -2.35 8.42
C ARG A 36 -0.45 -2.58 8.15
N GLY A 37 -0.81 -3.61 7.38
CA GLY A 37 -2.18 -3.91 6.97
C GLY A 37 -2.78 -2.87 6.02
N LEU A 38 -1.95 -2.19 5.24
CA LEU A 38 -2.37 -1.19 4.24
C LEU A 38 -2.71 -1.84 2.90
N ILE A 39 -2.08 -2.98 2.61
CA ILE A 39 -2.39 -3.85 1.47
C ILE A 39 -2.60 -5.28 1.95
N GLU A 40 -3.28 -6.07 1.13
CA GLU A 40 -3.45 -7.51 1.30
C GLU A 40 -3.02 -8.23 0.02
N ARG A 41 -2.59 -9.49 0.16
CA ARG A 41 -2.12 -10.30 -0.96
C ARG A 41 -3.29 -11.13 -1.51
N GLU A 42 -3.62 -10.92 -2.77
CA GLU A 42 -4.65 -11.66 -3.50
C GLU A 42 -4.01 -12.59 -4.54
N ALA A 43 -4.81 -13.49 -5.11
CA ALA A 43 -4.38 -14.50 -6.09
C ALA A 43 -3.69 -13.94 -7.35
N GLY A 44 -3.76 -12.62 -7.59
CA GLY A 44 -3.14 -11.95 -8.74
C GLY A 44 -2.34 -10.69 -8.39
N GLY A 45 -1.89 -10.55 -7.13
CA GLY A 45 -1.05 -9.42 -6.71
C GLY A 45 -1.43 -8.85 -5.35
N PHE A 46 -1.45 -7.53 -5.25
CA PHE A 46 -1.78 -6.81 -4.03
C PHE A 46 -3.03 -5.97 -4.20
N ALA A 47 -3.91 -6.00 -3.20
CA ALA A 47 -5.11 -5.18 -3.12
C ALA A 47 -5.00 -4.18 -1.95
N LEU A 48 -5.66 -3.04 -2.09
CA LEU A 48 -5.72 -1.99 -1.06
C LEU A 48 -6.77 -2.32 0.00
N THR A 49 -6.35 -2.40 1.25
CA THR A 49 -7.28 -2.57 2.36
C THR A 49 -8.05 -1.27 2.62
N SER A 50 -9.13 -1.35 3.41
CA SER A 50 -9.83 -0.14 3.90
C SER A 50 -8.88 0.81 4.65
N ARG A 51 -7.87 0.29 5.35
CA ARG A 51 -6.88 1.10 6.06
C ARG A 51 -5.92 1.79 5.10
N GLY A 52 -5.46 1.11 4.05
CA GLY A 52 -4.64 1.71 3.00
C GLY A 52 -5.37 2.83 2.26
N ARG A 53 -6.67 2.65 1.97
CA ARG A 53 -7.52 3.68 1.38
C ARG A 53 -7.64 4.91 2.28
N ILE A 54 -7.89 4.74 3.57
CA ILE A 54 -7.94 5.86 4.54
C ILE A 54 -6.58 6.55 4.65
N ALA A 55 -5.48 5.80 4.66
CA ALA A 55 -4.13 6.37 4.69
C ALA A 55 -3.88 7.26 3.47
N LEU A 56 -4.37 6.88 2.28
CA LEU A 56 -4.33 7.72 1.09
C LEU A 56 -5.23 8.97 1.21
N THR A 57 -6.42 8.84 1.77
CA THR A 57 -7.37 9.98 1.89
C THR A 57 -6.92 11.01 2.94
N LYS A 58 -6.20 10.58 3.98
CA LYS A 58 -5.68 11.47 5.03
C LYS A 58 -4.58 12.43 4.57
N LEU A 59 -4.06 12.22 3.35
CA LEU A 59 -3.01 13.03 2.72
C LEU A 59 -3.55 13.97 1.63
N GLY A 60 -4.86 13.91 1.33
CA GLY A 60 -5.55 14.82 0.43
C GLY A 60 -6.01 16.10 1.13
#